data_AF-A0A2C6CUD7-F1
#
_entry.id   AF-A0A2C6CUD7-F1
#
_cell.length_a   1.000
_cell.length_b   1.000
_cell.length_c   1.000
_cell.angle_alpha   90.00
_cell.angle_beta   90.00
_cell.angle_gamma   90.00
#
_symmetry.space_group_name_H-M   'P 1'
#
loop_
_entity.id
_entity.type
_entity.pdbx_description
1 polymer ?
#
loop_
_entity_poly.entity_id
_entity_poly.type
_entity_poly.pdbx_seq_one_letter_code
_entity_poly.pdbx_strand_id
1 'polypeptide(L)'
;MAYRYVEKSHPFVLSPESLDRYLARGWYRMGSNIFTTHFLCFQQQLFSAIWLRLDLETFRFSKSQRKLMRRNALKFEHQVNYRCFTQEKEILYSRYAADFNGRLSSTLRDNLEDYDQESIYNTYEVNIRDRESRELVAASYFDLGNNSVASILGIYEPGYKAHSLGYYTMLLEIAYCLENGFRYYYPGYVVPGYDRFDYKLRIGPCDFYDLPTSSWRPWIDFSPEIGPVEVQRDALSGLQSSIAEFGKESELCIYPLFEARLYHIWDAEYLPYPYVLLLNGMPRQQEDCFVAIYDPREKEYQLLRLLSLEEMRYLFSESYLASFPKRGFVRSLLQMEEIIYSTPDKATMASVIKNMHI
;
A
#
# COMPACT_ATOMS: atom_id res chain seq x y z
N MET A 1 9.60 20.79 3.56
CA MET A 1 8.75 20.08 2.59
C MET A 1 8.03 18.98 3.35
N ALA A 2 6.74 18.76 3.09
CA ALA A 2 6.00 17.67 3.73
C ALA A 2 6.59 16.31 3.37
N TYR A 3 6.49 15.33 4.27
CA TYR A 3 6.88 13.98 3.93
C TYR A 3 5.97 13.41 2.85
N ARG A 4 6.57 12.68 1.91
CA ARG A 4 5.87 12.12 0.77
C ARG A 4 5.50 10.68 1.09
N TYR A 5 4.29 10.55 1.62
CA TYR A 5 3.69 9.26 1.98
C TYR A 5 3.36 8.39 0.78
N VAL A 6 3.19 9.03 -0.37
CA VAL A 6 2.83 8.39 -1.63
C VAL A 6 3.75 8.92 -2.72
N GLU A 7 4.61 8.06 -3.23
CA GLU A 7 5.52 8.39 -4.34
C GLU A 7 5.56 7.26 -5.36
N LYS A 8 5.86 7.64 -6.61
CA LYS A 8 6.06 6.71 -7.72
C LYS A 8 7.33 7.09 -8.48
N SER A 9 8.14 6.09 -8.79
CA SER A 9 9.36 6.20 -9.57
C SER A 9 9.24 5.33 -10.83
N HIS A 10 9.77 5.86 -11.94
CA HIS A 10 9.71 5.28 -13.29
C HIS A 10 11.13 5.00 -13.79
N PRO A 11 11.89 4.10 -13.14
CA PRO A 11 13.25 3.82 -13.57
C PRO A 11 13.26 3.14 -14.94
N PHE A 12 14.10 3.61 -15.86
CA PHE A 12 14.28 2.98 -17.17
C PHE A 12 14.94 1.59 -17.07
N VAL A 13 15.80 1.41 -16.06
CA VAL A 13 16.42 0.12 -15.70
C VAL A 13 16.41 -0.01 -14.18
N LEU A 14 16.14 -1.21 -13.68
CA LEU A 14 16.22 -1.52 -12.26
C LEU A 14 17.20 -2.68 -12.02
N SER A 15 18.37 -2.37 -11.47
CA SER A 15 19.33 -3.43 -11.09
C SER A 15 18.82 -4.21 -9.86
N PRO A 16 19.26 -5.46 -9.67
CA PRO A 16 18.93 -6.25 -8.47
C PRO A 16 19.24 -5.53 -7.14
N GLU A 17 20.37 -4.82 -7.06
CA GLU A 17 20.75 -4.02 -5.87
C GLU A 17 19.89 -2.76 -5.71
N SER A 18 19.39 -2.21 -6.82
CA SER A 18 18.49 -1.07 -6.78
C SER A 18 17.12 -1.49 -6.23
N LEU A 19 16.62 -2.66 -6.66
CA LEU A 19 15.42 -3.26 -6.09
C LEU A 19 15.59 -3.50 -4.58
N ASP A 20 16.72 -4.08 -4.14
CA ASP A 20 17.01 -4.27 -2.70
C ASP A 20 16.94 -2.95 -1.92
N ARG A 21 17.52 -1.86 -2.46
CA ARG A 21 17.49 -0.53 -1.83
C ARG A 21 16.07 0.05 -1.74
N TYR A 22 15.24 -0.15 -2.74
CA TYR A 22 13.85 0.30 -2.72
C TYR A 22 13.05 -0.49 -1.68
N LEU A 23 13.11 -1.82 -1.72
CA LEU A 23 12.41 -2.69 -0.77
C LEU A 23 12.81 -2.38 0.68
N ALA A 24 14.11 -2.16 0.93
CA ALA A 24 14.62 -1.79 2.25
C ALA A 24 14.02 -0.47 2.79
N ARG A 25 13.57 0.44 1.92
CA ARG A 25 12.95 1.72 2.25
C ARG A 25 11.41 1.68 2.24
N GLY A 26 10.81 0.51 2.09
CA GLY A 26 9.36 0.37 2.01
C GLY A 26 8.76 0.76 0.65
N TRP A 27 9.50 0.54 -0.44
CA TRP A 27 9.01 0.72 -1.81
C TRP A 27 8.77 -0.62 -2.50
N TYR A 28 7.74 -0.69 -3.35
CA TYR A 28 7.18 -1.91 -3.92
C TYR A 28 6.74 -1.73 -5.36
N ARG A 29 6.64 -2.82 -6.11
CA ARG A 29 6.20 -2.79 -7.51
C ARG A 29 4.73 -2.42 -7.65
N MET A 30 4.43 -1.61 -8.66
CA MET A 30 3.10 -1.37 -9.21
C MET A 30 3.20 -1.34 -10.73
N GLY A 31 2.74 -2.40 -11.39
CA GLY A 31 2.92 -2.59 -12.83
C GLY A 31 4.41 -2.54 -13.20
N SER A 32 4.75 -1.68 -14.17
CA SER A 32 6.14 -1.44 -14.60
C SER A 32 6.89 -0.42 -13.74
N ASN A 33 6.30 0.04 -12.63
CA ASN A 33 6.84 1.11 -11.80
C ASN A 33 7.11 0.64 -10.38
N ILE A 34 7.82 1.46 -9.59
CA ILE A 34 8.04 1.24 -8.16
C ILE A 34 7.47 2.40 -7.37
N PHE A 35 6.75 2.12 -6.29
CA PHE A 35 6.00 3.11 -5.52
C PHE A 35 6.10 2.83 -4.02
N THR A 36 5.74 3.81 -3.21
CA THR A 36 5.47 3.62 -1.78
C THR A 36 4.12 4.21 -1.43
N THR A 37 3.43 3.60 -0.48
CA THR A 37 2.22 4.14 0.16
C THR A 37 2.15 3.64 1.60
N HIS A 38 1.59 4.44 2.50
CA HIS A 38 1.29 4.02 3.88
C HIS A 38 -0.21 4.11 4.20
N PHE A 39 -1.00 4.56 3.24
CA PHE A 39 -2.42 4.80 3.36
C PHE A 39 -3.16 4.10 2.24
N LEU A 40 -4.33 3.54 2.54
CA LEU A 40 -5.24 2.94 1.57
C LEU A 40 -6.62 3.55 1.77
N CYS A 41 -7.34 3.77 0.68
CA CYS A 41 -8.72 4.21 0.71
C CYS A 41 -9.59 3.27 -0.12
N PHE A 42 -10.47 2.54 0.55
CA PHE A 42 -11.48 1.73 -0.12
C PHE A 42 -12.73 1.64 0.74
N GLN A 43 -13.89 1.43 0.11
CA GLN A 43 -15.18 1.40 0.81
C GLN A 43 -15.43 2.66 1.67
N GLN A 44 -14.95 3.83 1.20
CA GLN A 44 -15.05 5.12 1.90
C GLN A 44 -14.35 5.14 3.28
N GLN A 45 -13.43 4.22 3.52
CA GLN A 45 -12.66 4.11 4.74
C GLN A 45 -11.15 4.17 4.45
N LEU A 46 -10.41 4.72 5.41
CA LEU A 46 -8.97 4.77 5.38
C LEU A 46 -8.39 3.63 6.19
N PHE A 47 -7.30 3.06 5.68
CA PHE A 47 -6.56 2.00 6.36
C PHE A 47 -5.06 2.22 6.24
N SER A 48 -4.33 1.78 7.26
CA SER A 48 -2.88 1.75 7.24
C SER A 48 -2.36 0.57 6.41
N ALA A 49 -1.50 0.85 5.42
CA ALA A 49 -0.72 -0.19 4.74
C ALA A 49 0.55 -0.48 5.54
N ILE A 50 0.62 -1.67 6.15
CA ILE A 50 1.78 -2.09 6.94
C ILE A 50 2.61 -3.08 6.14
N TRP A 51 3.71 -2.58 5.58
CA TRP A 51 4.64 -3.36 4.78
C TRP A 51 5.39 -4.38 5.61
N LEU A 52 5.59 -5.58 5.04
CA LEU A 52 6.21 -6.72 5.70
C LEU A 52 7.52 -7.12 5.03
N ARG A 53 8.42 -7.68 5.84
CA ARG A 53 9.65 -8.33 5.41
C ARG A 53 9.89 -9.55 6.27
N LEU A 54 10.30 -10.66 5.68
CA LEU A 54 10.73 -11.86 6.38
C LEU A 54 12.24 -11.97 6.23
N ASP A 55 12.97 -12.00 7.36
CA ASP A 55 14.38 -12.34 7.37
C ASP A 55 14.56 -13.87 7.31
N LEU A 56 15.29 -14.33 6.30
CA LEU A 56 15.52 -15.74 6.01
C LEU A 56 16.78 -16.31 6.66
N GLU A 57 17.65 -15.47 7.23
CA GLU A 57 18.96 -15.86 7.78
C GLU A 57 18.83 -17.04 8.78
N THR A 58 17.86 -16.96 9.69
CA THR A 58 17.55 -18.03 10.65
C THR A 58 16.21 -18.71 10.39
N PHE A 59 15.56 -18.42 9.27
CA PHE A 59 14.20 -18.90 9.00
C PHE A 59 14.15 -20.42 8.85
N ARG A 60 13.12 -21.03 9.43
CA ARG A 60 12.80 -22.45 9.24
C ARG A 60 11.30 -22.60 9.12
N PHE A 61 10.86 -23.35 8.10
CA PHE A 61 9.43 -23.67 7.96
C PHE A 61 8.89 -24.31 9.23
N SER A 62 7.71 -23.90 9.69
CA SER A 62 7.03 -24.46 10.85
C SER A 62 6.51 -25.89 10.60
N LYS A 63 6.12 -26.61 11.65
CA LYS A 63 5.53 -27.96 11.53
C LYS A 63 4.28 -27.96 10.63
N SER A 64 3.42 -26.94 10.74
CA SER A 64 2.19 -26.83 9.96
C SER A 64 2.46 -26.47 8.50
N GLN A 65 3.43 -25.60 8.23
CA GLN A 65 3.88 -25.28 6.86
C GLN A 65 4.44 -26.51 6.16
N ARG A 66 5.35 -27.26 6.81
CA ARG A 66 5.89 -28.51 6.25
C ARG A 66 4.81 -29.55 6.00
N LYS A 67 3.81 -29.66 6.88
CA LYS A 67 2.65 -30.56 6.69
C LYS A 67 1.83 -30.15 5.47
N LEU A 68 1.54 -28.87 5.31
CA LEU A 68 0.82 -28.33 4.15
C LEU A 68 1.57 -28.62 2.85
N MET A 69 2.87 -28.29 2.80
CA MET A 69 3.70 -28.50 1.61
C MET A 69 3.75 -29.97 1.23
N ARG A 70 3.99 -30.89 2.19
CA ARG A 70 3.99 -32.34 1.93
C ARG A 70 2.65 -32.84 1.41
N ARG A 71 1.54 -32.42 2.03
CA ARG A 71 0.19 -32.81 1.59
C ARG A 71 -0.06 -32.34 0.15
N ASN A 72 0.25 -31.08 -0.14
CA ASN A 72 0.01 -30.52 -1.46
C ASN A 72 0.93 -31.15 -2.52
N ALA A 73 2.18 -31.49 -2.19
CA ALA A 73 3.11 -32.16 -3.10
C ALA A 73 2.65 -33.55 -3.58
N LEU A 74 1.76 -34.23 -2.83
CA LEU A 74 1.14 -35.50 -3.25
C LEU A 74 0.18 -35.32 -4.42
N LYS A 75 -0.54 -34.19 -4.49
CA LYS A 75 -1.56 -33.91 -5.51
C LYS A 75 -1.05 -32.99 -6.62
N PHE A 76 -0.11 -32.11 -6.29
CA PHE A 76 0.38 -31.09 -7.20
C PHE A 76 1.87 -31.24 -7.47
N GLU A 77 2.26 -30.92 -8.69
CA GLU A 77 3.64 -30.62 -9.04
C GLU A 77 3.84 -29.11 -9.11
N HIS A 78 5.06 -28.64 -8.85
CA HIS A 78 5.40 -27.24 -9.02
C HIS A 78 6.69 -27.09 -9.81
N GLN A 79 6.82 -25.94 -10.48
CA GLN A 79 8.02 -25.54 -11.20
C GLN A 79 8.27 -24.05 -10.94
N VAL A 80 9.54 -23.68 -10.84
CA VAL A 80 9.98 -22.28 -10.78
C VAL A 80 10.68 -21.95 -12.08
N ASN A 81 10.17 -20.97 -12.82
CA ASN A 81 10.70 -20.58 -14.13
C ASN A 81 10.80 -19.05 -14.23
N TYR A 82 11.48 -18.55 -15.26
CA TYR A 82 11.37 -17.15 -15.64
C TYR A 82 9.93 -16.83 -16.06
N ARG A 83 9.44 -15.61 -15.79
CA ARG A 83 8.06 -15.22 -16.10
C ARG A 83 7.70 -15.50 -17.57
N CYS A 84 6.49 -16.01 -17.79
CA CYS A 84 5.95 -16.18 -19.13
C CYS A 84 4.43 -15.97 -19.14
N PHE A 85 3.94 -15.16 -20.06
CA PHE A 85 2.50 -14.97 -20.25
C PHE A 85 1.97 -15.98 -21.26
N THR A 86 1.04 -16.82 -20.82
CA THR A 86 0.38 -17.82 -21.65
C THR A 86 -1.14 -17.66 -21.55
N GLN A 87 -1.85 -18.12 -22.58
CA GLN A 87 -3.32 -18.11 -22.56
C GLN A 87 -3.91 -18.88 -21.37
N GLU A 88 -3.27 -19.99 -20.98
CA GLU A 88 -3.68 -20.79 -19.81
C GLU A 88 -3.65 -19.96 -18.51
N LYS A 89 -2.62 -19.13 -18.32
CA LYS A 89 -2.48 -18.26 -17.14
C LYS A 89 -3.47 -17.10 -17.16
N GLU A 90 -3.74 -16.53 -18.33
CA GLU A 90 -4.78 -15.50 -18.47
C GLU A 90 -6.18 -16.04 -18.14
N ILE A 91 -6.48 -17.29 -18.52
CA ILE A 91 -7.73 -17.95 -18.15
C ILE A 91 -7.80 -18.15 -16.63
N LEU A 92 -6.73 -18.64 -16.00
CA LEU A 92 -6.65 -18.80 -14.54
C LEU A 92 -6.82 -17.46 -13.81
N TYR A 93 -6.13 -16.41 -14.29
CA TYR A 93 -6.25 -15.05 -13.77
C TYR A 93 -7.69 -14.54 -13.88
N SER A 94 -8.35 -14.74 -15.02
CA SER A 94 -9.73 -14.31 -15.23
C SER A 94 -10.70 -14.97 -14.25
N ARG A 95 -10.53 -16.27 -13.97
CA ARG A 95 -11.33 -16.99 -12.95
C ARG A 95 -11.06 -16.48 -11.55
N TYR A 96 -9.78 -16.28 -11.21
CA TYR A 96 -9.37 -15.73 -9.92
C TYR A 96 -9.93 -14.30 -9.72
N ALA A 97 -9.86 -13.45 -10.75
CA ALA A 97 -10.35 -12.09 -10.71
C ALA A 97 -11.87 -12.01 -10.58
N ALA A 98 -12.62 -12.95 -11.16
CA ALA A 98 -14.07 -13.03 -11.01
C ALA A 98 -14.52 -13.35 -9.57
N ASP A 99 -13.71 -14.11 -8.81
CA ASP A 99 -13.94 -14.40 -7.38
C ASP A 99 -13.37 -13.28 -6.47
N PHE A 100 -12.60 -12.35 -7.04
CA PHE A 100 -11.94 -11.29 -6.29
C PHE A 100 -12.91 -10.13 -6.01
N ASN A 101 -13.29 -9.95 -4.75
CA ASN A 101 -14.04 -8.77 -4.30
C ASN A 101 -13.16 -7.52 -4.31
N GLY A 102 -12.93 -6.93 -5.48
CA GLY A 102 -12.14 -5.71 -5.69
C GLY A 102 -11.95 -5.41 -7.17
N ARG A 103 -11.14 -4.40 -7.49
CA ARG A 103 -10.76 -4.08 -8.87
C ARG A 103 -9.36 -4.64 -9.14
N LEU A 104 -9.26 -5.48 -10.15
CA LEU A 104 -8.01 -5.95 -10.72
C LEU A 104 -7.92 -5.49 -12.18
N SER A 105 -6.72 -5.53 -12.76
CA SER A 105 -6.51 -5.22 -14.17
C SER A 105 -7.27 -6.21 -15.07
N SER A 106 -7.56 -5.82 -16.31
CA SER A 106 -8.27 -6.66 -17.29
C SER A 106 -7.57 -7.98 -17.56
N THR A 107 -6.23 -7.96 -17.63
CA THR A 107 -5.41 -9.13 -17.92
C THR A 107 -4.30 -9.29 -16.88
N LEU A 108 -3.73 -10.49 -16.80
CA LEU A 108 -2.56 -10.78 -15.98
C LEU A 108 -1.35 -9.95 -16.43
N ARG A 109 -1.15 -9.84 -17.75
CA ARG A 109 -0.10 -8.98 -18.31
C ARG A 109 -0.25 -7.53 -17.85
N ASP A 110 -1.44 -6.94 -18.00
CA ASP A 110 -1.68 -5.56 -17.57
C ASP A 110 -1.46 -5.37 -16.07
N ASN A 111 -1.71 -6.41 -15.26
CA ASN A 111 -1.49 -6.33 -13.81
C ASN A 111 0.01 -6.28 -13.45
N LEU A 112 0.86 -6.99 -14.20
CA LEU A 112 2.29 -7.07 -13.93
C LEU A 112 3.12 -6.03 -14.68
N GLU A 113 2.84 -5.75 -15.95
CA GLU A 113 3.74 -4.99 -16.84
C GLU A 113 3.13 -3.71 -17.41
N ASP A 114 1.90 -3.36 -17.03
CA ASP A 114 1.11 -2.35 -17.74
C ASP A 114 0.97 -2.69 -19.25
N TYR A 115 0.41 -1.78 -20.06
CA TYR A 115 -0.13 -2.12 -21.38
C TYR A 115 0.86 -2.56 -22.48
N ASP A 116 2.18 -2.28 -22.42
CA ASP A 116 3.13 -2.74 -23.48
C ASP A 116 4.65 -2.47 -23.23
N GLN A 117 5.13 -2.41 -21.98
CA GLN A 117 6.57 -2.18 -21.73
C GLN A 117 7.33 -3.48 -21.44
N GLU A 118 8.54 -3.62 -21.99
CA GLU A 118 9.48 -4.63 -21.50
C GLU A 118 9.69 -4.42 -20.00
N SER A 119 9.32 -5.41 -19.19
CA SER A 119 9.40 -5.25 -17.74
C SER A 119 10.85 -5.11 -17.28
N ILE A 120 11.10 -4.02 -16.57
CA ILE A 120 12.38 -3.66 -15.92
C ILE A 120 12.77 -4.60 -14.78
N TYR A 121 11.91 -5.56 -14.43
CA TYR A 121 12.08 -6.45 -13.30
C TYR A 121 12.61 -7.83 -13.73
N ASN A 122 13.45 -8.42 -12.88
CA ASN A 122 13.86 -9.81 -13.01
C ASN A 122 12.82 -10.73 -12.35
N THR A 123 11.67 -10.89 -13.00
CA THR A 123 10.52 -11.63 -12.47
C THR A 123 10.58 -13.12 -12.80
N TYR A 124 10.41 -13.92 -11.76
CA TYR A 124 10.21 -15.36 -11.83
C TYR A 124 8.78 -15.72 -11.44
N GLU A 125 8.42 -16.97 -11.70
CA GLU A 125 7.10 -17.50 -11.40
C GLU A 125 7.17 -18.88 -10.77
N VAL A 126 6.26 -19.16 -9.84
CA VAL A 126 5.93 -20.52 -9.42
C VAL A 126 4.69 -20.94 -10.19
N ASN A 127 4.73 -22.06 -10.91
CA ASN A 127 3.55 -22.70 -11.49
C ASN A 127 3.21 -23.96 -10.70
N ILE A 128 1.92 -24.18 -10.44
CA ILE A 128 1.42 -25.38 -9.77
C ILE A 128 0.42 -26.08 -10.70
N ARG A 129 0.69 -27.34 -11.01
CA ARG A 129 -0.19 -28.18 -11.82
C ARG A 129 -0.76 -29.33 -11.01
N ASP A 130 -2.04 -29.65 -11.25
CA ASP A 130 -2.62 -30.89 -10.73
C ASP A 130 -1.98 -32.09 -11.46
N ARG A 131 -1.54 -33.09 -10.70
CA ARG A 131 -0.84 -34.25 -11.26
C ARG A 131 -1.75 -35.12 -12.13
N GLU A 132 -3.03 -35.16 -11.82
CA GLU A 132 -4.03 -35.97 -12.51
C GLU A 132 -4.54 -35.27 -13.78
N SER A 133 -5.05 -34.04 -13.65
CA SER A 133 -5.61 -33.32 -14.80
C SER A 133 -4.56 -32.63 -15.66
N ARG A 134 -3.34 -32.43 -15.14
CA ARG A 134 -2.25 -31.65 -15.76
C ARG A 134 -2.53 -30.16 -15.90
N GLU A 135 -3.69 -29.69 -15.44
CA GLU A 135 -4.11 -28.29 -15.52
C GLU A 135 -3.28 -27.41 -14.58
N LEU A 136 -3.00 -26.17 -15.01
CA LEU A 136 -2.47 -25.13 -14.15
C LEU A 136 -3.53 -24.68 -13.15
N VAL A 137 -3.29 -24.92 -11.85
CA VAL A 137 -4.24 -24.63 -10.77
C VAL A 137 -3.82 -23.48 -9.87
N ALA A 138 -2.55 -23.07 -9.92
CA ALA A 138 -2.09 -21.83 -9.31
C ALA A 138 -0.80 -21.34 -9.97
N ALA A 139 -0.59 -20.03 -9.89
CA ALA A 139 0.68 -19.41 -10.22
C ALA A 139 0.97 -18.26 -9.27
N SER A 140 2.24 -17.95 -9.06
CA SER A 140 2.64 -16.70 -8.41
C SER A 140 3.85 -16.10 -9.09
N TYR A 141 4.03 -14.80 -8.92
CA TYR A 141 5.05 -13.98 -9.56
C TYR A 141 5.83 -13.22 -8.50
N PHE A 142 7.15 -13.25 -8.62
CA PHE A 142 8.05 -12.62 -7.65
C PHE A 142 9.29 -12.06 -8.35
N ASP A 143 9.77 -10.93 -7.85
CA ASP A 143 10.91 -10.21 -8.40
C ASP A 143 12.18 -10.51 -7.61
N LEU A 144 13.27 -10.79 -8.33
CA LEU A 144 14.58 -11.05 -7.74
C LEU A 144 15.41 -9.77 -7.64
N GLY A 145 15.78 -9.42 -6.43
CA GLY A 145 16.86 -8.48 -6.11
C GLY A 145 18.21 -9.19 -6.03
N ASN A 146 19.23 -8.53 -5.46
CA ASN A 146 20.55 -9.14 -5.30
C ASN A 146 20.58 -10.05 -4.06
N ASN A 147 19.96 -9.62 -2.96
CA ASN A 147 19.80 -10.43 -1.75
C ASN A 147 18.35 -10.56 -1.26
N SER A 148 17.41 -9.98 -2.01
CA SER A 148 15.99 -9.93 -1.64
C SER A 148 15.10 -10.53 -2.73
N VAL A 149 13.91 -10.98 -2.33
CA VAL A 149 12.83 -11.39 -3.23
C VAL A 149 11.54 -10.69 -2.82
N ALA A 150 10.79 -10.13 -3.77
CA ALA A 150 9.49 -9.52 -3.53
C ALA A 150 8.37 -10.33 -4.19
N SER A 151 7.39 -10.76 -3.41
CA SER A 151 6.17 -11.40 -3.92
C SER A 151 5.23 -10.34 -4.49
N ILE A 152 4.79 -10.53 -5.74
CA ILE A 152 4.04 -9.52 -6.48
C ILE A 152 2.58 -9.91 -6.62
N LEU A 153 2.31 -11.11 -7.14
CA LEU A 153 0.96 -11.57 -7.43
C LEU A 153 0.86 -13.07 -7.22
N GLY A 154 -0.21 -13.51 -6.57
CA GLY A 154 -0.60 -14.93 -6.50
C GLY A 154 -2.00 -15.12 -7.06
N ILE A 155 -2.14 -16.06 -7.99
CA ILE A 155 -3.41 -16.48 -8.58
C ILE A 155 -3.62 -17.97 -8.37
N TYR A 156 -4.87 -18.38 -8.18
CA TYR A 156 -5.21 -19.79 -8.00
C TYR A 156 -6.64 -20.07 -8.45
N GLU A 157 -6.91 -21.34 -8.73
CA GLU A 157 -8.23 -21.85 -9.08
C GLU A 157 -9.10 -21.91 -7.81
N PRO A 158 -10.17 -21.09 -7.71
CA PRO A 158 -10.99 -21.00 -6.50
C PRO A 158 -11.58 -22.34 -6.05
N GLY A 159 -11.81 -23.28 -6.98
CA GLY A 159 -12.25 -24.65 -6.67
C GLY A 159 -11.30 -25.43 -5.74
N TYR A 160 -10.02 -25.05 -5.66
CA TYR A 160 -9.01 -25.69 -4.82
C TYR A 160 -8.79 -24.99 -3.46
N LYS A 161 -9.77 -24.22 -2.96
CA LYS A 161 -9.65 -23.47 -1.68
C LYS A 161 -9.16 -24.30 -0.49
N ALA A 162 -9.56 -25.58 -0.40
CA ALA A 162 -9.14 -26.52 0.65
C ALA A 162 -7.62 -26.80 0.68
N HIS A 163 -6.93 -26.58 -0.45
CA HIS A 163 -5.49 -26.75 -0.58
C HIS A 163 -4.68 -25.50 -0.25
N SER A 164 -5.36 -24.36 -0.04
CA SER A 164 -4.72 -23.07 0.26
C SER A 164 -3.65 -22.69 -0.77
N LEU A 165 -3.94 -22.87 -2.06
CA LEU A 165 -2.94 -22.76 -3.13
C LEU A 165 -2.23 -21.41 -3.16
N GLY A 166 -2.93 -20.29 -2.94
CA GLY A 166 -2.28 -18.96 -2.87
C GLY A 166 -1.29 -18.80 -1.70
N TYR A 167 -1.52 -19.47 -0.57
CA TYR A 167 -0.54 -19.51 0.52
C TYR A 167 0.57 -20.55 0.24
N TYR A 168 0.24 -21.63 -0.46
CA TYR A 168 1.21 -22.65 -0.83
C TYR A 168 2.24 -22.14 -1.84
N THR A 169 1.84 -21.37 -2.85
CA THR A 169 2.78 -20.70 -3.79
C THR A 169 3.76 -19.80 -3.04
N MET A 170 3.29 -19.02 -2.07
CA MET A 170 4.13 -18.19 -1.19
C MET A 170 5.18 -19.00 -0.42
N LEU A 171 4.82 -20.19 0.08
CA LEU A 171 5.79 -21.09 0.72
C LEU A 171 6.82 -21.66 -0.27
N LEU A 172 6.44 -21.87 -1.52
CA LEU A 172 7.35 -22.31 -2.58
C LEU A 172 8.30 -21.19 -3.00
N GLU A 173 7.85 -19.93 -3.04
CA GLU A 173 8.74 -18.78 -3.22
C GLU A 173 9.78 -18.70 -2.10
N ILE A 174 9.36 -18.86 -0.84
CA ILE A 174 10.30 -18.88 0.30
C ILE A 174 11.26 -20.07 0.18
N ALA A 175 10.79 -21.24 -0.27
CA ALA A 175 11.67 -22.39 -0.48
C ALA A 175 12.74 -22.09 -1.55
N TYR A 176 12.33 -21.48 -2.66
CA TYR A 176 13.25 -21.00 -3.69
C TYR A 176 14.25 -19.98 -3.12
N CYS A 177 13.80 -19.06 -2.27
CA CYS A 177 14.66 -18.07 -1.63
C CYS A 177 15.77 -18.74 -0.80
N LEU A 178 15.40 -19.73 0.02
CA LEU A 178 16.34 -20.48 0.87
C LEU A 178 17.34 -21.30 0.05
N GLU A 179 16.88 -21.96 -1.01
CA GLU A 179 17.73 -22.76 -1.90
C GLU A 179 18.77 -21.92 -2.66
N ASN A 180 18.44 -20.66 -2.94
CA ASN A 180 19.29 -19.73 -3.69
C ASN A 180 20.02 -18.71 -2.80
N GLY A 181 19.93 -18.84 -1.46
CA GLY A 181 20.69 -17.99 -0.53
C GLY A 181 20.21 -16.54 -0.42
N PHE A 182 18.95 -16.25 -0.74
CA PHE A 182 18.36 -14.93 -0.51
C PHE A 182 18.17 -14.67 1.00
N ARG A 183 18.41 -13.43 1.42
CA ARG A 183 18.29 -13.02 2.83
C ARG A 183 16.90 -12.52 3.18
N TYR A 184 16.27 -11.74 2.31
CA TYR A 184 15.00 -11.10 2.63
C TYR A 184 13.90 -11.52 1.66
N TYR A 185 12.72 -11.78 2.21
CA TYR A 185 11.51 -12.04 1.44
C TYR A 185 10.44 -11.01 1.80
N TYR A 186 9.93 -10.27 0.81
CA TYR A 186 8.96 -9.20 0.98
C TYR A 186 7.60 -9.69 0.47
N PRO A 187 6.67 -10.14 1.33
CA PRO A 187 5.38 -10.68 0.90
C PRO A 187 4.36 -9.58 0.51
N GLY A 188 4.72 -8.30 0.63
CA GLY A 188 3.83 -7.15 0.47
C GLY A 188 3.38 -6.59 1.82
N TYR A 189 2.15 -6.08 1.91
CA TYR A 189 1.60 -5.47 3.12
C TYR A 189 0.41 -6.23 3.71
N VAL A 190 0.13 -5.92 4.98
CA VAL A 190 -1.12 -6.22 5.68
C VAL A 190 -1.87 -4.94 6.00
N VAL A 191 -3.17 -5.10 6.30
CA VAL A 191 -4.08 -4.00 6.56
C VAL A 191 -4.79 -4.30 7.88
N PRO A 192 -4.32 -3.74 9.02
CA PRO A 192 -5.00 -3.92 10.30
C PRO A 192 -6.48 -3.55 10.21
N GLY A 193 -7.35 -4.40 10.75
CA GLY A 193 -8.80 -4.25 10.63
C GLY A 193 -9.40 -4.78 9.32
N TYR A 194 -8.59 -5.35 8.43
CA TYR A 194 -9.04 -5.99 7.19
C TYR A 194 -8.32 -7.33 6.93
N ASP A 195 -8.86 -8.39 7.53
CA ASP A 195 -8.27 -9.75 7.66
C ASP A 195 -7.87 -10.43 6.33
N ARG A 196 -8.30 -9.88 5.19
CA ARG A 196 -8.03 -10.46 3.86
C ARG A 196 -6.54 -10.66 3.62
N PHE A 197 -5.68 -9.80 4.17
CA PHE A 197 -4.23 -9.84 3.92
C PHE A 197 -3.43 -10.52 5.04
N ASP A 198 -4.05 -10.86 6.16
CA ASP A 198 -3.39 -11.40 7.35
C ASP A 198 -2.72 -12.76 7.11
N TYR A 199 -3.12 -13.46 6.05
CA TYR A 199 -2.47 -14.72 5.71
C TYR A 199 -0.97 -14.57 5.45
N LYS A 200 -0.49 -13.37 5.08
CA LYS A 200 0.93 -13.08 4.89
C LYS A 200 1.73 -13.20 6.19
N LEU A 201 1.12 -12.98 7.35
CA LEU A 201 1.78 -13.16 8.65
C LEU A 201 1.99 -14.64 9.01
N ARG A 202 1.28 -15.55 8.33
CA ARG A 202 1.41 -17.00 8.59
C ARG A 202 2.75 -17.57 8.13
N ILE A 203 3.50 -16.84 7.30
CA ILE A 203 4.79 -17.30 6.76
C ILE A 203 5.87 -17.41 7.82
N GLY A 204 5.81 -16.64 8.92
CA GLY A 204 6.82 -16.66 9.97
C GLY A 204 6.86 -15.38 10.79
N PRO A 205 7.90 -15.21 11.62
CA PRO A 205 8.14 -13.97 12.37
C PRO A 205 8.59 -12.86 11.42
N CYS A 206 7.64 -12.17 10.80
CA CYS A 206 7.92 -11.03 9.94
C CYS A 206 8.36 -9.80 10.74
N ASP A 207 9.03 -8.89 10.06
CA ASP A 207 9.20 -7.49 10.43
C ASP A 207 8.12 -6.63 9.74
N PHE A 208 7.78 -5.51 10.36
CA PHE A 208 7.05 -4.40 9.74
C PHE A 208 7.97 -3.21 9.47
N TYR A 209 7.65 -2.41 8.46
CA TYR A 209 8.33 -1.14 8.22
C TYR A 209 7.78 -0.04 9.15
N ASP A 210 8.57 0.35 10.13
CA ASP A 210 8.28 1.40 11.10
C ASP A 210 8.60 2.77 10.50
N LEU A 211 7.56 3.47 10.06
CA LEU A 211 7.70 4.71 9.31
C LEU A 211 8.46 5.82 10.07
N PRO A 212 8.15 6.14 11.35
CA PRO A 212 8.88 7.15 12.11
C PRO A 212 10.39 6.91 12.21
N THR A 213 10.81 5.65 12.32
CA THR A 213 12.24 5.29 12.43
C THR A 213 12.87 4.95 11.08
N SER A 214 12.06 4.86 10.01
CA SER A 214 12.48 4.41 8.67
C SER A 214 13.26 3.10 8.73
N SER A 215 12.79 2.17 9.57
CA SER A 215 13.49 0.92 9.87
C SER A 215 12.53 -0.26 9.93
N TRP A 216 13.08 -1.46 9.78
CA TRP A 216 12.32 -2.70 9.90
C TRP A 216 12.40 -3.21 11.33
N ARG A 217 11.23 -3.48 11.94
CA ARG A 217 11.10 -3.92 13.34
C ARG A 217 10.26 -5.19 13.44
N PRO A 218 10.48 -6.05 14.45
CA PRO A 218 9.70 -7.27 14.60
C PRO A 218 8.19 -7.01 14.65
N TRP A 219 7.38 -7.79 13.92
CA TRP A 219 5.91 -7.68 13.91
C TRP A 219 5.29 -7.80 15.31
N ILE A 220 5.96 -8.51 16.23
CA ILE A 220 5.50 -8.65 17.62
C ILE A 220 5.46 -7.30 18.37
N ASP A 221 6.22 -6.30 17.92
CA ASP A 221 6.23 -4.95 18.48
C ASP A 221 5.14 -4.04 17.87
N PHE A 222 4.42 -4.51 16.84
CA PHE A 222 3.39 -3.74 16.17
C PHE A 222 2.08 -3.72 16.97
N SER A 223 1.45 -2.53 17.04
CA SER A 223 0.08 -2.35 17.52
C SER A 223 -0.76 -1.67 16.43
N PRO A 224 -2.01 -2.06 16.17
CA PRO A 224 -2.87 -1.34 15.24
C PRO A 224 -3.00 0.16 15.54
N GLU A 225 -2.89 0.55 16.81
CA GLU A 225 -2.98 1.95 17.27
C GLU A 225 -1.81 2.83 16.79
N ILE A 226 -0.66 2.23 16.45
CA ILE A 226 0.50 2.98 15.95
C ILE A 226 0.51 3.09 14.41
N GLY A 227 -0.55 2.63 13.74
CA GLY A 227 -0.70 2.76 12.30
C GLY A 227 -0.80 4.23 11.86
N PRO A 228 -0.26 4.61 10.68
CA PRO A 228 -0.28 5.98 10.20
C PRO A 228 -1.68 6.63 10.12
N VAL A 229 -2.70 5.87 9.72
CA VAL A 229 -4.10 6.35 9.66
C VAL A 229 -4.65 6.61 11.05
N GLU A 230 -4.44 5.67 11.97
CA GLU A 230 -4.93 5.71 13.34
C GLU A 230 -4.32 6.89 14.10
N VAL A 231 -2.99 7.01 14.05
CA VAL A 231 -2.26 8.12 14.66
C VAL A 231 -2.73 9.48 14.12
N GLN A 232 -2.93 9.59 12.80
CA GLN A 232 -3.37 10.85 12.19
C GLN A 232 -4.81 11.22 12.63
N ARG A 233 -5.73 10.25 12.60
CA ARG A 233 -7.12 10.45 13.03
C ARG A 233 -7.18 10.90 14.49
N ASP A 234 -6.47 10.21 15.37
CA ASP A 234 -6.55 10.45 16.81
C ASP A 234 -5.92 11.80 17.18
N ALA A 235 -4.77 12.14 16.57
CA ALA A 235 -4.12 13.43 16.76
C ALA A 235 -5.01 14.60 16.31
N LEU A 236 -5.63 14.50 15.13
CA LEU A 236 -6.49 15.55 14.59
C LEU A 236 -7.85 15.64 15.29
N SER A 237 -8.43 14.52 15.72
CA SER A 237 -9.64 14.53 16.54
C SER A 237 -9.40 15.25 17.86
N GLY A 238 -8.26 14.97 18.52
CA GLY A 238 -7.86 15.68 19.73
C GLY A 238 -7.61 17.17 19.50
N LEU A 239 -7.05 17.55 18.36
CA LEU A 239 -6.84 18.95 17.99
C LEU A 239 -8.19 19.66 17.74
N GLN A 240 -9.12 19.02 17.03
CA GLN A 240 -10.47 19.53 16.80
C GLN A 240 -11.19 19.85 18.11
N SER A 241 -11.15 18.93 19.09
CA SER A 241 -11.72 19.17 20.43
C SER A 241 -11.07 20.39 21.11
N SER A 242 -9.75 20.53 21.00
CA SER A 242 -9.01 21.65 21.62
C SER A 242 -9.36 23.00 20.96
N ILE A 243 -9.62 23.02 19.65
CA ILE A 243 -10.02 24.24 18.92
C ILE A 243 -11.47 24.63 19.26
N ALA A 244 -12.35 23.64 19.43
CA ALA A 244 -13.75 23.86 19.80
C ALA A 244 -13.90 24.54 21.16
N GLU A 245 -12.99 24.29 22.12
CA GLU A 245 -12.94 24.99 23.42
C GLU A 245 -12.75 26.51 23.27
N PHE A 246 -12.16 26.97 22.16
CA PHE A 246 -12.00 28.39 21.85
C PHE A 246 -13.15 28.97 21.02
N GLY A 247 -14.21 28.19 20.76
CA GLY A 247 -15.37 28.61 19.96
C GLY A 247 -15.09 28.73 18.46
N LYS A 248 -14.00 28.14 17.97
CA LYS A 248 -13.70 28.07 16.53
C LYS A 248 -14.30 26.81 15.91
N GLU A 249 -14.97 26.99 14.78
CA GLU A 249 -15.49 25.87 13.99
C GLU A 249 -14.34 25.16 13.26
N SER A 250 -14.42 23.84 13.19
CA SER A 250 -13.52 23.02 12.39
C SER A 250 -14.17 21.67 12.07
N GLU A 251 -13.81 21.08 10.93
CA GLU A 251 -14.36 19.79 10.48
C GLU A 251 -13.23 18.83 10.11
N LEU A 252 -13.15 17.69 10.79
CA LEU A 252 -12.27 16.59 10.42
C LEU A 252 -12.87 15.84 9.23
N CYS A 253 -12.13 15.81 8.12
CA CYS A 253 -12.55 15.21 6.87
C CYS A 253 -11.54 14.18 6.35
N ILE A 254 -12.04 13.23 5.57
CA ILE A 254 -11.24 12.34 4.74
C ILE A 254 -10.96 13.02 3.40
N TYR A 255 -9.72 12.98 2.94
CA TYR A 255 -9.27 13.48 1.65
C TYR A 255 -8.91 12.30 0.73
N PRO A 256 -9.83 11.76 -0.08
CA PRO A 256 -9.61 10.56 -0.91
C PRO A 256 -8.66 10.75 -2.10
N LEU A 257 -8.15 11.97 -2.34
CA LEU A 257 -7.25 12.30 -3.45
C LEU A 257 -5.78 12.46 -3.00
N PHE A 258 -5.43 12.01 -1.79
CA PHE A 258 -4.05 12.05 -1.25
C PHE A 258 -3.02 11.32 -2.15
N GLU A 259 -3.47 10.40 -3.01
CA GLU A 259 -2.64 9.67 -3.96
C GLU A 259 -2.43 10.40 -5.31
N ALA A 260 -2.90 11.65 -5.45
CA ALA A 260 -2.83 12.42 -6.70
C ALA A 260 -1.42 12.42 -7.34
N ARG A 261 -0.36 12.37 -6.52
CA ARG A 261 1.04 12.30 -7.00
C ARG A 261 1.38 11.03 -7.78
N LEU A 262 0.70 9.90 -7.54
CA LEU A 262 0.94 8.66 -8.31
C LEU A 262 0.62 8.81 -9.79
N TYR A 263 -0.25 9.76 -10.13
CA TYR A 263 -0.75 9.98 -11.47
C TYR A 263 0.07 11.01 -12.26
N HIS A 264 1.14 11.57 -11.67
CA HIS A 264 2.01 12.59 -12.29
C HIS A 264 1.21 13.72 -12.96
N ILE A 265 0.13 14.15 -12.30
CA ILE A 265 -0.70 15.27 -12.78
C ILE A 265 0.13 16.54 -12.55
N TRP A 266 1.01 16.90 -13.47
CA TRP A 266 1.91 18.05 -13.38
C TRP A 266 2.93 17.99 -12.23
N ASP A 267 3.90 18.91 -12.29
CA ASP A 267 4.95 19.07 -11.29
C ASP A 267 4.47 20.03 -10.17
N ALA A 268 3.42 19.60 -9.45
CA ALA A 268 2.81 20.35 -8.35
C ALA A 268 2.87 19.56 -7.04
N GLU A 269 2.98 20.28 -5.93
CA GLU A 269 3.05 19.68 -4.58
C GLU A 269 1.63 19.44 -4.04
N TYR A 270 0.99 18.34 -4.45
CA TYR A 270 -0.31 17.94 -3.90
C TYR A 270 -0.21 17.46 -2.46
N LEU A 271 -1.31 17.62 -1.71
CA LEU A 271 -1.44 17.21 -0.31
C LEU A 271 -1.40 15.67 -0.16
N PRO A 272 -0.40 15.10 0.53
CA PRO A 272 -0.23 13.64 0.61
C PRO A 272 -0.88 13.01 1.88
N TYR A 273 -1.83 13.71 2.51
CA TYR A 273 -2.41 13.31 3.80
C TYR A 273 -3.90 12.96 3.67
N PRO A 274 -4.35 11.79 4.14
CA PRO A 274 -5.72 11.35 3.94
C PRO A 274 -6.71 11.90 4.97
N TYR A 275 -6.27 12.37 6.15
CA TYR A 275 -7.11 13.19 7.04
C TYR A 275 -6.65 14.64 7.04
N VAL A 276 -7.65 15.53 6.99
CA VAL A 276 -7.47 16.98 7.06
C VAL A 276 -8.46 17.56 8.06
N LEU A 277 -8.01 18.48 8.89
CA LEU A 277 -8.87 19.29 9.75
C LEU A 277 -9.08 20.65 9.07
N LEU A 278 -10.27 20.86 8.50
CA LEU A 278 -10.64 22.09 7.84
C LEU A 278 -10.89 23.20 8.87
N LEU A 279 -10.30 24.38 8.67
CA LEU A 279 -10.39 25.50 9.62
C LEU A 279 -11.30 26.63 9.14
N ASN A 280 -11.63 26.70 7.85
CA ASN A 280 -12.50 27.71 7.26
C ASN A 280 -13.57 27.13 6.33
N GLY A 281 -14.03 25.93 6.66
CA GLY A 281 -15.07 25.22 5.91
C GLY A 281 -14.53 24.47 4.69
N MET A 282 -15.46 24.01 3.83
CA MET A 282 -15.12 23.22 2.65
C MET A 282 -14.34 24.04 1.62
N PRO A 283 -13.25 23.50 1.03
CA PRO A 283 -12.45 24.24 0.06
C PRO A 283 -13.28 24.68 -1.16
N ARG A 284 -13.15 25.95 -1.54
CA ARG A 284 -13.80 26.55 -2.71
C ARG A 284 -12.77 27.06 -3.70
N GLN A 285 -13.18 27.16 -4.96
CA GLN A 285 -12.32 27.69 -6.01
C GLN A 285 -11.95 29.16 -5.71
N GLN A 286 -10.68 29.53 -5.95
CA GLN A 286 -10.15 30.90 -5.76
C GLN A 286 -10.17 31.43 -4.31
N GLU A 287 -10.42 30.58 -3.31
CA GLU A 287 -10.32 30.92 -1.89
C GLU A 287 -9.15 30.16 -1.24
N ASP A 288 -8.40 30.82 -0.36
CA ASP A 288 -7.39 30.15 0.45
C ASP A 288 -8.06 29.13 1.38
N CYS A 289 -7.57 27.90 1.36
CA CYS A 289 -8.02 26.86 2.28
C CYS A 289 -6.97 26.65 3.37
N PHE A 290 -7.38 26.81 4.63
CA PHE A 290 -6.50 26.57 5.77
C PHE A 290 -6.86 25.24 6.41
N VAL A 291 -5.86 24.36 6.50
CA VAL A 291 -6.04 23.04 7.10
C VAL A 291 -4.95 22.75 8.12
N ALA A 292 -5.31 22.01 9.17
CA ALA A 292 -4.33 21.32 9.99
C ALA A 292 -4.25 19.85 9.58
N ILE A 293 -3.03 19.34 9.46
CA ILE A 293 -2.73 17.92 9.28
C ILE A 293 -1.84 17.42 10.41
N TYR A 294 -1.71 16.11 10.52
CA TYR A 294 -0.72 15.48 11.38
C TYR A 294 0.17 14.56 10.53
N ASP A 295 1.48 14.73 10.65
CA ASP A 295 2.50 13.92 9.99
C ASP A 295 2.88 12.77 10.94
N PRO A 296 2.45 11.51 10.68
CA PRO A 296 2.75 10.40 11.58
C PRO A 296 4.24 10.00 11.62
N ARG A 297 5.05 10.36 10.62
CA ARG A 297 6.49 10.10 10.58
C ARG A 297 7.23 11.07 11.48
N GLU A 298 7.01 12.36 11.26
CA GLU A 298 7.68 13.43 12.02
C GLU A 298 7.04 13.65 13.40
N LYS A 299 5.84 13.10 13.61
CA LYS A 299 5.03 13.20 14.85
C LYS A 299 4.71 14.66 15.20
N GLU A 300 4.31 15.42 14.20
CA GLU A 300 3.97 16.83 14.35
C GLU A 300 2.67 17.21 13.65
N TYR A 301 2.03 18.23 14.20
CA TYR A 301 0.96 18.96 13.54
C TYR A 301 1.56 19.95 12.56
N GLN A 302 0.95 20.10 11.39
CA GLN A 302 1.29 21.14 10.42
C GLN A 302 0.04 21.93 10.06
N LEU A 303 0.16 23.24 10.05
CA LEU A 303 -0.83 24.18 9.58
C LEU A 303 -0.45 24.60 8.15
N LEU A 304 -1.35 24.36 7.21
CA LEU A 304 -1.09 24.53 5.78
C LEU A 304 -2.05 25.55 5.16
N ARG A 305 -1.53 26.32 4.20
CA ARG A 305 -2.33 27.05 3.22
C ARG A 305 -2.37 26.25 1.92
N LEU A 306 -3.57 25.98 1.43
CA LEU A 306 -3.83 25.15 0.26
C LEU A 306 -4.66 25.90 -0.78
N LEU A 307 -4.51 25.50 -2.04
CA LEU A 307 -5.41 25.88 -3.14
C LEU A 307 -6.31 24.72 -3.53
N SER A 308 -7.60 25.02 -3.72
CA SER A 308 -8.58 24.09 -4.27
C SER A 308 -8.59 24.16 -5.80
N LEU A 309 -8.16 23.09 -6.44
CA LEU A 309 -8.16 22.93 -7.90
C LEU A 309 -9.44 22.19 -8.33
N GLU A 310 -10.60 22.85 -8.20
CA GLU A 310 -11.89 22.20 -8.43
C GLU A 310 -12.09 21.75 -9.89
N GLU A 311 -11.58 22.53 -10.84
CA GLU A 311 -11.61 22.21 -12.28
C GLU A 311 -10.82 20.93 -12.61
N MET A 312 -9.91 20.51 -11.73
CA MET A 312 -9.07 19.33 -11.94
C MET A 312 -9.74 18.03 -11.51
N ARG A 313 -10.96 18.10 -10.96
CA ARG A 313 -11.74 16.92 -10.56
C ARG A 313 -12.01 15.97 -11.72
N TYR A 314 -12.11 16.49 -12.95
CA TYR A 314 -12.34 15.69 -14.15
C TYR A 314 -11.19 14.74 -14.52
N LEU A 315 -9.99 14.95 -13.96
CA LEU A 315 -8.86 14.03 -14.15
C LEU A 315 -8.98 12.75 -13.33
N PHE A 316 -9.84 12.76 -12.31
CA PHE A 316 -10.13 11.60 -11.50
C PHE A 316 -11.43 10.96 -11.97
N SER A 317 -11.58 9.66 -11.68
CA SER A 317 -12.80 8.95 -12.04
C SER A 317 -14.02 9.58 -11.37
N GLU A 318 -14.96 10.12 -12.15
CA GLU A 318 -16.23 10.66 -11.64
C GLU A 318 -16.98 9.63 -10.79
N SER A 319 -16.96 8.35 -11.18
CA SER A 319 -17.59 7.29 -10.40
C SER A 319 -16.88 7.03 -9.07
N TYR A 320 -15.56 7.21 -8.99
CA TYR A 320 -14.82 7.18 -7.73
C TYR A 320 -15.21 8.36 -6.83
N LEU A 321 -15.14 9.59 -7.34
CA LEU A 321 -15.46 10.79 -6.55
C LEU A 321 -16.94 10.86 -6.14
N ALA A 322 -17.86 10.39 -6.98
CA ALA A 322 -19.28 10.31 -6.67
C ALA A 322 -19.61 9.27 -5.60
N SER A 323 -18.71 8.31 -5.35
CA SER A 323 -18.90 7.33 -4.28
C SER A 323 -18.73 7.92 -2.88
N PHE A 324 -18.10 9.10 -2.75
CA PHE A 324 -17.90 9.77 -1.47
C PHE A 324 -19.00 10.83 -1.20
N PRO A 325 -19.63 10.82 0.00
CA PRO A 325 -20.58 11.85 0.43
C PRO A 325 -19.99 13.27 0.37
N LYS A 326 -20.84 14.29 0.29
CA LYS A 326 -20.38 15.70 0.30
C LYS A 326 -19.87 16.17 1.67
N ARG A 327 -20.33 15.55 2.76
CA ARG A 327 -19.99 15.91 4.14
C ARG A 327 -18.96 14.92 4.69
N GLY A 328 -17.97 15.41 5.43
CA GLY A 328 -16.87 14.59 5.95
C GLY A 328 -15.84 14.14 4.91
N PHE A 329 -15.96 14.56 3.64
CA PHE A 329 -15.01 14.23 2.58
C PHE A 329 -14.67 15.45 1.73
N VAL A 330 -13.37 15.67 1.48
CA VAL A 330 -12.88 16.72 0.58
C VAL A 330 -12.68 16.15 -0.82
N ARG A 331 -13.49 16.59 -1.79
CA ARG A 331 -13.54 16.01 -3.14
C ARG A 331 -12.87 16.87 -4.23
N SER A 332 -12.35 18.03 -3.87
CA SER A 332 -11.52 18.87 -4.76
C SER A 332 -10.06 18.50 -4.60
N LEU A 333 -9.29 18.61 -5.69
CA LEU A 333 -7.84 18.40 -5.63
C LEU A 333 -7.20 19.54 -4.84
N LEU A 334 -6.32 19.22 -3.90
CA LEU A 334 -5.67 20.18 -3.01
C LEU A 334 -4.18 20.26 -3.32
N GLN A 335 -3.73 21.46 -3.66
CA GLN A 335 -2.32 21.79 -3.84
C GLN A 335 -1.81 22.52 -2.60
N MET A 336 -0.63 22.12 -2.11
CA MET A 336 0.07 22.79 -1.03
C MET A 336 0.77 24.04 -1.54
N GLU A 337 0.46 25.19 -0.94
CA GLU A 337 1.18 26.44 -1.19
C GLU A 337 2.25 26.69 -0.13
N GLU A 338 1.89 26.50 1.14
CA GLU A 338 2.72 26.93 2.26
C GLU A 338 2.47 26.10 3.51
N ILE A 339 3.55 25.77 4.23
CA ILE A 339 3.50 25.31 5.61
C ILE A 339 3.65 26.55 6.50
N ILE A 340 2.56 27.00 7.10
CA ILE A 340 2.52 28.22 7.92
C ILE A 340 3.20 27.98 9.27
N TYR A 341 2.95 26.81 9.86
CA TYR A 341 3.45 26.47 11.19
C TYR A 341 3.53 24.96 11.40
N SER A 342 4.54 24.50 12.13
CA SER A 342 4.69 23.10 12.56
C SER A 342 4.99 23.03 14.05
N THR A 343 4.41 22.06 14.75
CA THR A 343 4.73 21.77 16.15
C THR A 343 4.33 20.35 16.54
N PRO A 344 5.10 19.64 17.37
CA PRO A 344 4.67 18.38 17.97
C PRO A 344 3.59 18.58 19.05
N ASP A 345 3.44 19.80 19.59
CA ASP A 345 2.55 20.07 20.70
C ASP A 345 1.15 20.53 20.24
N LYS A 346 0.15 19.71 20.58
CA LYS A 346 -1.27 19.96 20.25
C LYS A 346 -1.78 21.29 20.78
N ALA A 347 -1.43 21.65 22.02
CA ALA A 347 -1.91 22.88 22.66
C ALA A 347 -1.35 24.13 21.97
N THR A 348 -0.08 24.08 21.60
CA THR A 348 0.59 25.10 20.80
C THR A 348 -0.08 25.26 19.45
N MET A 349 -0.35 24.15 18.73
CA MET A 349 -1.06 24.21 17.44
C MET A 349 -2.45 24.83 17.59
N ALA A 350 -3.22 24.42 18.61
CA ALA A 350 -4.55 24.97 18.87
C ALA A 350 -4.49 26.49 19.19
N SER A 351 -3.47 26.94 19.93
CA SER A 351 -3.26 28.36 20.21
C SER A 351 -2.88 29.17 18.97
N VAL A 352 -2.08 28.60 18.06
CA VAL A 352 -1.75 29.25 16.77
C VAL A 352 -3.02 29.41 15.95
N ILE A 353 -3.81 28.34 15.80
CA ILE A 353 -5.07 28.35 15.06
C ILE A 353 -6.06 29.36 15.66
N LYS A 354 -6.14 29.45 16.99
CA LYS A 354 -6.98 30.44 17.69
C LYS A 354 -6.68 31.87 17.25
N ASN A 355 -5.41 32.22 17.09
CA ASN A 355 -4.98 33.58 16.78
C ASN A 355 -5.05 33.93 15.28
N MET A 356 -5.35 32.97 14.41
CA MET A 356 -5.53 33.25 12.98
C MET A 356 -6.85 33.99 12.72
N HIS A 357 -6.82 34.97 11.83
CA HIS A 357 -8.01 35.56 11.25
C HIS A 357 -8.33 34.81 9.95
N ILE A 358 -9.25 33.84 10.04
CA ILE A 358 -9.68 32.99 8.92
C ILE A 358 -11.19 33.08 8.77
#